data_AF-A0A3D0M3U6-F1
#
_entry.id   AF-A0A3D0M3U6-F1
#
_cell.length_a   1.000
_cell.length_b   1.000
_cell.length_c   1.000
_cell.angle_alpha   90.00
_cell.angle_beta   90.00
_cell.angle_gamma   90.00
#
_symmetry.space_group_name_H-M   'P 1'
#
loop_
_entity.id
_entity.type
_entity.pdbx_description
1 polymer ?
#
loop_
_entity_poly.entity_id
_entity_poly.type
_entity_poly.pdbx_seq_one_letter_code
_entity_poly.pdbx_strand_id
1 'polypeptide(L)' 'MPILKTIWDFLQNQILGMRWLNDLIGSVLTVLGMDTSNRWVGSIQFFAYDVTKIAVLLCILIFMISYIQSY' A
#
# COMPACT_ATOMS: atom_id res chain seq x y z
N MET A 1 13.74 -8.06 -24.08
CA MET A 1 14.08 -7.13 -22.98
C MET A 1 13.01 -6.07 -22.59
N PRO A 2 11.76 -6.03 -23.11
CA PRO A 2 10.72 -5.14 -22.55
C PRO A 2 9.90 -5.79 -21.41
N ILE A 3 9.63 -7.10 -21.52
CA ILE A 3 8.72 -7.83 -20.62
C ILE A 3 9.25 -7.88 -19.17
N LEU A 4 10.54 -8.13 -18.98
CA LEU A 4 11.18 -8.11 -17.65
C LEU A 4 11.06 -6.74 -16.97
N LYS A 5 11.20 -5.65 -17.75
CA LYS A 5 11.06 -4.29 -17.24
C LYS A 5 9.62 -3.99 -16.83
N THR A 6 8.64 -4.44 -17.64
CA THR A 6 7.22 -4.32 -17.31
C THR A 6 6.85 -5.11 -16.04
N ILE A 7 7.36 -6.33 -15.89
CA ILE A 7 7.13 -7.13 -14.67
C ILE A 7 7.77 -6.46 -13.45
N TRP A 8 9.00 -5.96 -13.59
CA TRP A 8 9.69 -5.24 -12.52
C TRP A 8 8.94 -3.95 -12.12
N ASP A 9 8.52 -3.14 -13.10
CA ASP A 9 7.74 -1.93 -12.86
C ASP A 9 6.38 -2.23 -12.23
N PHE A 10 5.74 -3.34 -12.60
CA PHE A 10 4.49 -3.78 -11.97
C PHE A 10 4.70 -4.16 -10.51
N LEU A 11 5.71 -4.98 -10.23
CA LEU A 11 6.06 -5.42 -8.88
C LEU A 11 6.42 -4.20 -8.02
N GLN A 12 7.20 -3.28 -8.56
CA GLN A 12 7.57 -2.05 -7.86
C GLN A 12 6.38 -1.11 -7.64
N ASN A 13 5.50 -0.89 -8.61
CA ASN A 13 4.38 0.04 -8.45
C ASN A 13 3.19 -0.55 -7.69
N GLN A 14 2.91 -1.84 -7.83
CA GLN A 14 1.77 -2.49 -7.20
C GLN A 14 2.11 -3.06 -5.83
N ILE A 15 3.22 -3.79 -5.69
CA ILE A 15 3.58 -4.47 -4.44
C ILE A 15 4.35 -3.52 -3.51
N LEU A 16 5.40 -2.85 -3.99
CA LEU A 16 6.17 -1.91 -3.16
C LEU A 16 5.51 -0.53 -3.08
N GLY A 17 4.96 -0.06 -4.20
CA GLY A 17 4.31 1.23 -4.34
C GLY A 17 2.89 1.26 -3.80
N MET A 18 2.23 0.11 -3.65
CA MET A 18 0.85 -0.06 -3.15
C MET A 18 -0.12 1.02 -3.63
N ARG A 19 -0.09 1.31 -4.94
CA ARG A 19 -0.99 2.30 -5.55
C ARG A 19 -2.46 1.94 -5.31
N TRP A 20 -2.78 0.64 -5.32
CA TRP A 20 -4.10 0.11 -4.96
C TRP A 20 -4.55 0.52 -3.56
N LEU A 21 -3.64 0.60 -2.58
CA LEU A 21 -3.96 0.98 -1.21
C LEU A 21 -4.30 2.47 -1.12
N ASN A 22 -3.56 3.31 -1.85
CA ASN A 22 -3.86 4.73 -1.93
C ASN A 22 -5.22 5.00 -2.58
N ASP A 23 -5.54 4.29 -3.68
CA ASP A 23 -6.84 4.40 -4.36
C ASP A 23 -7.98 3.89 -3.46
N LEU A 24 -7.76 2.82 -2.70
CA LEU A 24 -8.72 2.30 -1.73
C LEU A 24 -9.02 3.32 -0.62
N ILE A 25 -7.98 3.91 -0.02
CA ILE A 25 -8.15 4.93 1.03
C ILE A 25 -8.83 6.18 0.46
N GLY A 26 -8.44 6.62 -0.74
CA GLY A 26 -9.10 7.75 -1.41
C GLY A 26 -10.57 7.48 -1.72
N SER A 27 -10.92 6.26 -2.16
CA SER A 27 -12.30 5.85 -2.41
C SER A 27 -13.12 5.80 -1.11
N VAL A 28 -12.58 5.24 -0.03
CA VAL A 28 -13.23 5.21 1.29
C VAL A 28 -13.47 6.64 1.81
N LEU A 29 -12.49 7.54 1.71
CA LEU A 29 -12.65 8.95 2.07
C LEU A 29 -13.75 9.65 1.24
N THR A 30 -13.78 9.38 -0.06
CA THR A 30 -14.78 9.94 -0.97
C THR A 30 -16.19 9.44 -0.62
N VAL A 31 -16.34 8.15 -0.30
CA VAL A 31 -17.62 7.55 0.15
C VAL A 31 -18.06 8.12 1.50
N LEU A 32 -17.11 8.43 2.38
CA LEU A 32 -17.37 9.10 3.66
C LEU A 32 -17.72 10.60 3.50
N GLY A 33 -17.76 11.12 2.27
CA GLY A 33 -18.05 12.53 1.98
C GLY A 33 -16.94 13.48 2.41
N MET A 34 -15.74 12.97 2.68
CA MET A 34 -14.58 13.79 3.02
C MET A 34 -13.88 14.26 1.74
N ASP A 35 -13.89 15.57 1.53
CA ASP A 35 -13.26 16.19 0.38
C ASP A 35 -11.72 16.06 0.49
N THR A 36 -11.13 15.25 -0.39
CA THR A 36 -9.68 15.00 -0.44
C THR A 36 -8.88 16.23 -0.85
N SER A 37 -9.53 17.31 -1.31
CA SER A 37 -8.91 18.62 -1.51
C SER A 37 -8.53 19.33 -0.21
N ASN A 38 -9.10 18.89 0.92
CA ASN A 38 -8.83 19.48 2.22
C ASN A 38 -7.52 18.94 2.82
N ARG A 39 -6.58 19.83 3.15
CA ARG A 39 -5.24 19.48 3.69
C ARG A 39 -5.29 18.53 4.90
N TRP A 40 -6.32 18.65 5.72
CA TRP A 40 -6.53 17.81 6.90
C TRP A 40 -6.87 16.36 6.52
N VAL A 41 -7.75 16.20 5.53
CA VAL A 41 -8.17 14.89 5.01
C VAL A 41 -7.00 14.21 4.28
N GLY A 42 -6.21 14.98 3.51
CA GLY A 42 -5.00 14.46 2.87
C GLY A 42 -3.93 13.96 3.86
N SER A 43 -3.79 14.61 5.02
CA SER A 43 -2.87 14.16 6.09
C SER A 43 -3.32 12.84 6.71
N ILE A 44 -4.63 12.69 6.97
CA ILE A 44 -5.22 11.44 7.48
C ILE A 44 -5.07 10.31 6.46
N GLN A 45 -5.29 10.59 5.17
CA GLN A 45 -5.07 9.64 4.09
C GLN A 45 -3.61 9.17 4.05
N PHE A 46 -2.65 10.09 4.10
CA PHE A 46 -1.23 9.77 4.11
C PHE A 46 -0.83 8.93 5.33
N PHE A 47 -1.33 9.30 6.52
CA PHE A 47 -1.06 8.56 7.75
C PHE A 47 -1.65 7.14 7.72
N ALA A 48 -2.91 6.99 7.34
CA ALA A 48 -3.55 5.69 7.21
C ALA A 48 -2.82 4.82 6.16
N TYR A 49 -2.43 5.43 5.04
CA TYR A 49 -1.66 4.76 4.00
C TYR A 49 -0.31 4.26 4.54
N ASP A 50 0.45 5.08 5.26
CA ASP A 50 1.77 4.72 5.78
C ASP A 50 1.69 3.65 6.89
N VAL A 51 0.74 3.79 7.82
CA VAL A 51 0.52 2.81 8.90
C VAL A 51 0.09 1.45 8.34
N THR A 52 -0.87 1.41 7.42
CA THR A 52 -1.28 0.15 6.80
C THR A 52 -0.15 -0.44 5.96
N LYS A 53 0.59 0.39 5.22
CA LYS A 53 1.74 -0.03 4.40
C LYS A 53 2.78 -0.76 5.23
N ILE A 54 3.26 -0.14 6.30
CA ILE A 54 4.31 -0.75 7.13
C ILE A 54 3.80 -1.95 7.91
N ALA A 55 2.55 -1.93 8.39
CA ALA A 55 1.94 -3.05 9.09
C ALA A 55 1.85 -4.30 8.20
N VAL A 56 1.40 -4.15 6.95
CA VAL A 56 1.33 -5.25 5.99
C VAL A 56 2.72 -5.77 5.63
N LEU A 57 3.68 -4.89 5.37
CA LEU A 57 5.06 -5.29 5.06
C LEU A 57 5.70 -6.07 6.22
N LEU A 58 5.55 -5.59 7.46
CA LEU A 58 6.06 -6.28 8.64
C LEU A 58 5.34 -7.61 8.89
N CYS A 59 4.03 -7.66 8.68
CA CYS A 59 3.24 -8.88 8.83
C CYS A 59 3.70 -9.97 7.84
N ILE A 60 3.86 -9.61 6.56
CA ILE A 60 4.40 -10.52 5.54
C ILE A 60 5.83 -10.95 5.89
N LEU A 61 6.68 -10.03 6.34
CA LEU A 61 8.07 -10.33 6.70
C LEU A 61 8.14 -11.34 7.87
N ILE A 62 7.39 -11.09 8.94
CA ILE A 62 7.36 -11.97 10.11
C ILE A 62 6.80 -13.34 9.73
N PHE A 63 5.71 -13.39 8.95
CA PHE A 63 5.16 -14.66 8.48
C PHE A 63 6.12 -15.41 7.57
N MET A 64 6.85 -14.72 6.69
CA MET A 64 7.85 -15.35 5.81
C MET A 64 8.99 -15.96 6.63
N ILE A 65 9.52 -15.22 7.62
CA ILE A 65 10.56 -15.74 8.53
C ILE A 65 10.01 -16.93 9.33
N SER A 66 8.80 -16.82 9.89
CA SER A 66 8.14 -17.89 10.64
C SER A 66 7.89 -19.13 9.77
N TYR A 67 7.56 -18.95 8.50
CA TYR A 67 7.36 -20.03 7.54
C TYR A 67 8.68 -20.75 7.29
N ILE A 68 9.75 -20.01 6.97
CA ILE A 68 11.09 -20.59 6.75
C ILE A 68 11.58 -21.31 8.00
N GLN A 69 11.35 -20.78 9.20
CA GLN A 69 11.77 -21.42 10.44
C GLN A 69 10.97 -22.70 10.76
N SER A 70 9.72 -22.80 10.29
CA SER A 70 8.88 -23.96 10.52
C SER A 70 9.23 -25.17 9.63
N TYR A 71 10.05 -24.98 8.58
CA TYR A 71 10.52 -26.01 7.65
C TYR A 71 12.01 -26.27 7.84
#